data_AF-A0A117R6X0-F1
#
_entry.id   AF-A0A117R6X0-F1
#
_cell.length_a   1.000
_cell.length_b   1.000
_cell.length_c   1.000
_cell.angle_alpha   90.00
_cell.angle_beta   90.00
_cell.angle_gamma   90.00
#
_symmetry.space_group_name_H-M   'P 1'
#
loop_
_entity.id
_entity.type
_entity.pdbx_description
1 polymer ?
#
loop_
_entity_poly.entity_id
_entity_poly.type
_entity_poly.pdbx_seq_one_letter_code
_entity_poly.pdbx_strand_id
1 'polypeptide(L)'
;MPEVVFSVDQALSMRDQKVPGHNRWHPDIPPAVTVRPGSEFRIECRDWTDNQIGNNDSANDVRDVDLTHAHMLSGPIAVEGAEPGDLLVVDILDLGPVPQAEGEGSGQGWGYTGVFARDNGGGFLTDHFPDSYKAVWDFHGQQATSRHIPGVRYTGITHPGLFGTAPSAELLARWNAREQALIDTDPHRVPALALPPLADNALAGTASDDVGRRIAAEGARTVPARENGGNHDIKNFTRGSRVFYPVLVPGALLSGGDLHFSQGDGEITFCGAIEMGGFIDLHVDLIKGGMEKYGVTTNPIFMPGNVAPQYTEFISFVGISVDHETDTNHYLDATMAYRNACLNAVEYLKTFGYSGEQAYLLLGSAPIEGRLSGVVDIPNACSTLYLPTAIFDFDIRPTAEGPRKADRGQCAVTS
;
A
#
# COMPACT_ATOMS: atom_id res chain seq x y z
N MET A 1 -20.70 7.79 16.25
CA MET A 1 -19.65 8.19 15.31
C MET A 1 -18.51 8.74 16.15
N PRO A 2 -17.29 8.22 15.99
CA PRO A 2 -16.12 8.76 16.69
C PRO A 2 -15.91 10.24 16.35
N GLU A 3 -15.25 10.97 17.26
CA GLU A 3 -14.87 12.36 17.04
C GLU A 3 -13.86 12.44 15.88
N VAL A 4 -14.11 13.30 14.90
CA VAL A 4 -13.16 13.55 13.80
C VAL A 4 -12.09 14.52 14.29
N VAL A 5 -10.88 14.02 14.52
CA VAL A 5 -9.76 14.81 15.04
C VAL A 5 -8.85 15.34 13.93
N PHE A 6 -8.92 14.73 12.74
CA PHE A 6 -8.27 15.21 11.52
C PHE A 6 -9.26 15.08 10.36
N SER A 7 -9.74 16.21 9.85
CA SER A 7 -10.73 16.26 8.76
C SER A 7 -10.06 16.59 7.42
N VAL A 8 -10.54 16.00 6.33
CA VAL A 8 -10.03 16.24 4.97
C VAL A 8 -11.19 16.65 4.06
N ASP A 9 -11.09 17.84 3.48
CA ASP A 9 -11.94 18.24 2.36
C ASP A 9 -11.39 17.60 1.08
N GLN A 10 -12.14 16.63 0.53
CA GLN A 10 -11.74 15.88 -0.65
C GLN A 10 -11.64 16.76 -1.92
N ALA A 11 -12.23 17.96 -1.92
CA ALA A 11 -12.11 18.91 -3.03
C ALA A 11 -10.80 19.71 -3.02
N LEU A 12 -10.02 19.66 -1.93
CA LEU A 12 -8.78 20.43 -1.76
C LEU A 12 -7.55 19.50 -1.77
N SER A 13 -6.43 19.98 -2.29
CA SER A 13 -5.12 19.33 -2.08
C SER A 13 -4.85 19.17 -0.57
N MET A 14 -4.08 18.16 -0.17
CA MET A 14 -3.60 18.01 1.21
C MET A 14 -2.83 19.25 1.69
N ARG A 15 -2.19 19.99 0.78
CA ARG A 15 -1.48 21.24 1.07
C ARG A 15 -2.42 22.38 1.47
N ASP A 16 -3.63 22.40 0.90
CA ASP A 16 -4.60 23.49 1.05
C ASP A 16 -5.66 23.22 2.12
N GLN A 17 -5.52 22.11 2.84
CA GLN A 17 -6.40 21.77 3.97
C GLN A 17 -6.25 22.81 5.09
N LYS A 18 -7.31 22.98 5.87
CA LYS A 18 -7.28 23.86 7.06
C LYS A 18 -6.14 23.48 8.03
N VAL A 19 -5.90 22.17 8.17
CA VAL A 19 -4.73 21.62 8.84
C VAL A 19 -4.05 20.70 7.82
N PRO A 20 -2.94 21.13 7.19
CA PRO A 20 -2.24 20.31 6.22
C PRO A 20 -1.70 19.03 6.85
N GLY A 21 -1.75 17.94 6.09
CA GLY A 21 -1.05 16.70 6.42
C GLY A 21 0.46 16.80 6.18
N HIS A 22 1.14 15.67 6.01
CA HIS A 22 2.56 15.63 5.67
C HIS A 22 2.88 14.48 4.70
N ASN A 23 4.01 14.55 4.00
CA ASN A 23 4.43 13.49 3.06
C ASN A 23 5.91 13.11 3.20
N ARG A 24 6.50 13.42 4.36
CA ARG A 24 7.86 13.01 4.76
C ARG A 24 7.82 12.46 6.17
N TRP A 25 8.72 11.54 6.49
CA TRP A 25 8.96 11.12 7.87
C TRP A 25 10.06 11.98 8.48
N HIS A 26 9.74 12.67 9.59
CA HIS A 26 10.69 13.48 10.32
C HIS A 26 10.22 13.67 11.79
N PRO A 27 11.12 13.62 12.80
CA PRO A 27 10.75 13.76 14.22
C PRO A 27 10.13 15.11 14.58
N ASP A 28 10.54 16.18 13.88
CA ASP A 28 10.15 17.57 14.20
C ASP A 28 8.83 18.02 13.54
N ILE A 29 8.09 17.14 12.83
CA ILE A 29 6.78 17.53 12.30
C ILE A 29 5.84 17.79 13.48
N PRO A 30 5.28 19.00 13.63
CA PRO A 30 4.40 19.30 14.76
C PRO A 30 3.14 18.43 14.73
N PRO A 31 2.62 17.99 15.88
CA PRO A 31 1.37 17.26 15.91
C PRO A 31 0.22 18.15 15.45
N ALA A 32 -0.64 17.59 14.59
CA ALA A 32 -1.88 18.22 14.15
C ALA A 32 -2.89 18.32 15.32
N VAL A 33 -2.89 17.31 16.20
CA VAL A 33 -3.74 17.21 17.38
C VAL A 33 -3.10 16.27 18.42
N THR A 34 -3.49 16.44 19.68
CA THR A 34 -3.08 15.57 20.79
C THR A 34 -4.30 14.86 21.36
N VAL A 35 -4.21 13.55 21.54
CA VAL A 35 -5.23 12.70 22.17
C VAL A 35 -4.67 12.04 23.44
N ARG A 36 -5.54 11.49 24.28
CA ARG A 36 -5.15 10.74 25.48
C ARG A 36 -5.11 9.24 25.20
N PRO A 37 -4.28 8.45 25.89
CA PRO A 37 -4.43 7.00 25.92
C PRO A 37 -5.87 6.60 26.30
N GLY A 38 -6.41 5.57 25.65
CA GLY A 38 -7.80 5.14 25.74
C GLY A 38 -8.80 5.89 24.86
N SER A 39 -8.35 6.82 24.00
CA SER A 39 -9.24 7.59 23.12
C SER A 39 -9.63 6.80 21.87
N GLU A 40 -10.90 6.96 21.45
CA GLU A 40 -11.41 6.53 20.15
C GLU A 40 -11.69 7.75 19.27
N PHE A 41 -11.20 7.78 18.04
CA PHE A 41 -11.32 8.94 17.14
C PHE A 41 -11.26 8.54 15.66
N ARG A 42 -11.66 9.45 14.79
CA ARG A 42 -11.57 9.32 13.33
C ARG A 42 -10.49 10.25 12.77
N ILE A 43 -9.73 9.72 11.82
CA ILE A 43 -8.98 10.53 10.86
C ILE A 43 -9.57 10.30 9.46
N GLU A 44 -9.74 11.37 8.71
CA GLU A 44 -10.09 11.32 7.29
C GLU A 44 -8.81 11.40 6.47
N CYS A 45 -8.76 10.66 5.36
CA CYS A 45 -7.58 10.52 4.53
C CYS A 45 -7.87 10.95 3.11
N ARG A 46 -6.88 11.57 2.48
CA ARG A 46 -6.86 11.78 1.04
C ARG A 46 -6.23 10.57 0.37
N ASP A 47 -6.59 10.37 -0.89
CA ASP A 47 -5.85 9.51 -1.80
C ASP A 47 -4.34 9.83 -1.79
N TRP A 48 -3.49 8.81 -1.88
CA TRP A 48 -2.05 8.93 -1.71
C TRP A 48 -1.36 9.84 -2.72
N THR A 49 -1.92 9.94 -3.94
CA THR A 49 -1.40 10.79 -5.02
C THR A 49 -1.92 12.22 -4.94
N ASP A 50 -2.71 12.57 -3.92
CA ASP A 50 -3.41 13.85 -3.86
C ASP A 50 -4.52 13.98 -4.93
N ASN A 51 -5.13 12.85 -5.34
CA ASN A 51 -6.11 12.73 -6.44
C ASN A 51 -5.57 13.16 -7.82
N GLN A 52 -4.32 12.82 -8.15
CA GLN A 52 -3.79 13.01 -9.50
C GLN A 52 -4.40 12.04 -10.53
N ILE A 53 -4.87 10.88 -10.07
CA ILE A 53 -5.44 9.84 -10.93
C ILE A 53 -6.96 9.99 -11.02
N GLY A 54 -7.49 10.01 -12.25
CA GLY A 54 -8.91 10.21 -12.51
C GLY A 54 -9.68 8.94 -12.87
N ASN A 55 -11.00 8.97 -12.63
CA ASN A 55 -11.94 7.97 -13.13
C ASN A 55 -12.19 8.17 -14.63
N ASN A 56 -11.31 7.61 -15.44
CA ASN A 56 -11.37 7.67 -16.90
C ASN A 56 -10.75 6.40 -17.51
N ASP A 57 -10.83 6.28 -18.83
CA ASP A 57 -10.40 5.08 -19.58
C ASP A 57 -9.04 5.27 -20.25
N SER A 58 -8.18 6.13 -19.69
CA SER A 58 -6.79 6.37 -20.11
C SER A 58 -5.83 6.11 -18.96
N ALA A 59 -4.67 5.52 -19.24
CA ALA A 59 -3.60 5.36 -18.24
C ALA A 59 -2.54 6.47 -18.30
N ASN A 60 -2.80 7.56 -19.03
CA ASN A 60 -1.85 8.69 -19.12
C ASN A 60 -1.65 9.39 -17.78
N ASP A 61 -2.68 9.49 -16.94
CA ASP A 61 -2.54 10.05 -15.59
C ASP A 61 -1.65 9.18 -14.70
N VAL A 62 -1.70 7.85 -14.83
CA VAL A 62 -0.76 6.93 -14.15
C VAL A 62 0.66 7.06 -14.71
N ARG A 63 0.81 7.24 -16.03
CA ARG A 63 2.13 7.46 -16.67
C ARG A 63 2.77 8.75 -16.18
N ASP A 64 1.99 9.81 -16.08
CA ASP A 64 2.48 11.19 -15.88
C ASP A 64 2.38 11.66 -14.42
N VAL A 65 1.92 10.80 -13.50
CA VAL A 65 1.78 11.15 -12.08
C VAL A 65 3.11 11.63 -11.50
N ASP A 66 3.07 12.72 -10.73
CA ASP A 66 4.22 13.21 -9.99
C ASP A 66 4.32 12.48 -8.64
N LEU A 67 5.10 11.39 -8.64
CA LEU A 67 5.35 10.55 -7.47
C LEU A 67 6.09 11.27 -6.34
N THR A 68 6.57 12.51 -6.52
CA THR A 68 7.22 13.27 -5.44
C THR A 68 6.23 13.78 -4.39
N HIS A 69 4.94 13.84 -4.75
CA HIS A 69 3.82 14.14 -3.86
C HIS A 69 3.56 13.04 -2.84
N ALA A 70 3.69 11.77 -3.26
CA ALA A 70 3.30 10.62 -2.45
C ALA A 70 4.18 10.47 -1.18
N HIS A 71 3.59 10.09 -0.04
CA HIS A 71 2.17 9.81 0.24
C HIS A 71 1.57 10.95 1.07
N MET A 72 0.31 11.35 0.83
CA MET A 72 -0.36 12.40 1.62
C MET A 72 -0.95 11.84 2.93
N LEU A 73 -0.23 12.02 4.04
CA LEU A 73 -0.57 11.44 5.33
C LEU A 73 -1.38 12.38 6.22
N SER A 74 -2.34 11.80 6.92
CA SER A 74 -3.16 12.45 7.95
C SER A 74 -2.49 12.28 9.31
N GLY A 75 -2.23 13.39 9.99
CA GLY A 75 -1.45 13.45 11.22
C GLY A 75 -0.28 14.44 11.13
N PRO A 76 0.69 14.39 12.05
CA PRO A 76 0.79 13.40 13.13
C PRO A 76 -0.19 13.65 14.29
N ILE A 77 -0.67 12.57 14.89
CA ILE A 77 -1.49 12.54 16.09
C ILE A 77 -0.58 12.23 17.28
N ALA A 78 -0.44 13.18 18.21
CA ALA A 78 0.32 12.95 19.44
C ALA A 78 -0.53 12.22 20.47
N VAL A 79 0.07 11.27 21.19
CA VAL A 79 -0.55 10.56 22.31
C VAL A 79 0.09 11.03 23.62
N GLU A 80 -0.71 11.62 24.51
CA GLU A 80 -0.24 12.15 25.79
C GLU A 80 0.46 11.06 26.62
N GLY A 81 1.66 11.36 27.12
CA GLY A 81 2.45 10.45 27.97
C GLY A 81 3.20 9.33 27.24
N ALA A 82 3.12 9.25 25.91
CA ALA A 82 3.95 8.35 25.11
C ALA A 82 5.40 8.82 25.10
N GLU A 83 6.34 7.92 25.41
CA GLU A 83 7.77 8.21 25.48
C GLU A 83 8.58 7.15 24.72
N PRO A 84 9.78 7.48 24.21
CA PRO A 84 10.65 6.51 23.58
C PRO A 84 10.85 5.25 24.43
N GLY A 85 10.65 4.06 23.85
CA GLY A 85 10.71 2.78 24.57
C GLY A 85 9.35 2.16 24.90
N ASP A 86 8.26 2.93 24.79
CA ASP A 86 6.90 2.41 24.90
C ASP A 86 6.46 1.64 23.65
N LEU A 87 5.39 0.87 23.77
CA LEU A 87 4.59 0.48 22.60
C LEU A 87 3.32 1.30 22.55
N LEU A 88 3.04 1.90 21.39
CA LEU A 88 1.74 2.46 21.07
C LEU A 88 0.85 1.32 20.57
N VAL A 89 -0.24 1.07 21.30
CA VAL A 89 -1.31 0.16 20.89
C VAL A 89 -2.24 0.94 19.97
N VAL A 90 -2.49 0.44 18.77
CA VAL A 90 -3.41 1.04 17.80
C VAL A 90 -4.41 -0.02 17.34
N ASP A 91 -5.68 0.20 17.63
CA ASP A 91 -6.78 -0.63 17.15
C ASP A 91 -7.44 0.03 15.94
N ILE A 92 -7.62 -0.71 14.86
CA ILE A 92 -8.42 -0.28 13.70
C ILE A 92 -9.87 -0.68 13.98
N LEU A 93 -10.69 0.28 14.42
CA LEU A 93 -12.07 0.03 14.83
C LEU A 93 -13.04 -0.11 13.64
N ASP A 94 -12.83 0.71 12.62
CA ASP A 94 -13.54 0.73 11.35
C ASP A 94 -12.72 1.53 10.33
N LEU A 95 -12.99 1.33 9.05
CA LEU A 95 -12.36 2.09 7.97
C LEU A 95 -13.15 1.88 6.67
N GLY A 96 -13.00 2.80 5.73
CA GLY A 96 -13.67 2.69 4.45
C GLY A 96 -13.48 3.90 3.56
N PRO A 97 -14.13 3.89 2.37
CA PRO A 97 -14.15 5.02 1.45
C PRO A 97 -14.82 6.25 2.08
N VAL A 98 -14.79 7.38 1.37
CA VAL A 98 -15.39 8.63 1.82
C VAL A 98 -16.89 8.39 2.09
N PRO A 99 -17.38 8.60 3.34
CA PRO A 99 -18.73 8.19 3.71
C PRO A 99 -19.81 8.89 2.89
N GLN A 100 -20.67 8.11 2.24
CA GLN A 100 -21.86 8.60 1.54
C GLN A 100 -21.55 9.68 0.48
N ALA A 101 -20.37 9.61 -0.15
CA ALA A 101 -19.94 10.54 -1.18
C ALA A 101 -19.87 9.86 -2.55
N GLU A 102 -20.34 10.58 -3.57
CA GLU A 102 -20.13 10.29 -4.99
C GLU A 102 -19.47 11.52 -5.61
N GLY A 103 -18.39 11.34 -6.37
CA GLY A 103 -17.64 12.47 -6.91
C GLY A 103 -16.39 12.11 -7.71
N GLU A 104 -15.63 13.12 -8.09
CA GLU A 104 -14.44 12.99 -8.94
C GLU A 104 -13.20 12.51 -8.18
N GLY A 105 -13.18 12.58 -6.84
CA GLY A 105 -12.05 12.10 -6.03
C GLY A 105 -12.10 10.59 -5.80
N SER A 106 -10.94 9.94 -5.80
CA SER A 106 -10.84 8.53 -5.44
C SER A 106 -11.31 8.35 -3.97
N GLY A 107 -12.11 7.32 -3.73
CA GLY A 107 -12.83 7.12 -2.47
C GLY A 107 -14.26 7.65 -2.44
N GLN A 108 -14.69 8.44 -3.43
CA GLN A 108 -16.08 8.91 -3.55
C GLN A 108 -16.91 7.95 -4.42
N GLY A 109 -17.04 6.71 -3.98
CA GLY A 109 -17.78 5.64 -4.67
C GLY A 109 -16.97 4.80 -5.66
N TRP A 110 -15.70 5.14 -5.87
CA TRP A 110 -14.79 4.43 -6.76
C TRP A 110 -13.34 4.50 -6.26
N GLY A 111 -12.46 3.67 -6.80
CA GLY A 111 -11.01 3.69 -6.61
C GLY A 111 -10.28 3.17 -7.84
N TYR A 112 -8.97 3.04 -7.79
CA TYR A 112 -8.19 2.59 -8.95
C TYR A 112 -7.03 1.66 -8.58
N THR A 113 -6.61 0.87 -9.56
CA THR A 113 -5.33 0.15 -9.56
C THR A 113 -4.62 0.55 -10.83
N GLY A 114 -3.34 0.89 -10.74
CA GLY A 114 -2.49 1.20 -11.86
C GLY A 114 -1.31 0.26 -11.99
N VAL A 115 -0.55 0.43 -13.07
CA VAL A 115 0.82 -0.06 -13.22
C VAL A 115 1.61 1.13 -13.69
N PHE A 116 2.71 1.47 -13.01
CA PHE A 116 3.55 2.56 -13.47
C PHE A 116 4.41 2.15 -14.66
N ALA A 117 4.73 3.13 -15.51
CA ALA A 117 5.73 2.93 -16.54
C ALA A 117 7.11 2.69 -15.89
N ARG A 118 7.97 1.92 -16.56
CA ARG A 118 9.36 1.67 -16.11
C ARG A 118 10.08 2.96 -15.71
N ASP A 119 9.91 4.00 -16.53
CA ASP A 119 10.64 5.26 -16.37
C ASP A 119 10.02 6.20 -15.32
N ASN A 120 8.83 5.87 -14.79
CA ASN A 120 8.15 6.64 -13.74
C ASN A 120 7.59 5.73 -12.63
N GLY A 121 8.46 4.93 -12.00
CA GLY A 121 8.14 4.11 -10.82
C GLY A 121 8.36 2.61 -11.04
N GLY A 122 7.87 2.07 -12.16
CA GLY A 122 7.88 0.63 -12.43
C GLY A 122 6.99 -0.18 -11.49
N GLY A 123 7.43 -1.39 -11.15
CA GLY A 123 6.67 -2.37 -10.37
C GLY A 123 7.28 -3.76 -10.44
N PHE A 124 6.63 -4.76 -9.88
CA PHE A 124 7.20 -6.09 -9.71
C PHE A 124 7.46 -6.81 -11.05
N LEU A 125 6.57 -6.64 -12.03
CA LEU A 125 6.63 -7.25 -13.36
C LEU A 125 7.01 -6.26 -14.47
N THR A 126 7.72 -5.18 -14.16
CA THR A 126 8.10 -4.10 -15.12
C THR A 126 8.75 -4.61 -16.41
N ASP A 127 9.47 -5.72 -16.34
CA ASP A 127 10.13 -6.32 -17.52
C ASP A 127 9.15 -6.95 -18.52
N HIS A 128 7.95 -7.32 -18.06
CA HIS A 128 6.88 -7.85 -18.89
C HIS A 128 5.81 -6.81 -19.21
N PHE A 129 5.62 -5.83 -18.31
CA PHE A 129 4.63 -4.77 -18.40
C PHE A 129 5.31 -3.41 -18.19
N PRO A 130 6.06 -2.89 -19.18
CA PRO A 130 6.89 -1.69 -19.01
C PRO A 130 6.13 -0.38 -19.16
N ASP A 131 4.93 -0.40 -19.75
CA ASP A 131 4.06 0.75 -19.94
C ASP A 131 3.07 0.93 -18.78
N SER A 132 2.31 2.03 -18.80
CA SER A 132 1.29 2.29 -17.78
C SER A 132 -0.08 1.73 -18.16
N TYR A 133 -0.75 1.16 -17.16
CA TYR A 133 -2.07 0.57 -17.27
C TYR A 133 -2.94 1.02 -16.09
N LYS A 134 -4.27 0.99 -16.25
CA LYS A 134 -5.20 1.34 -15.17
C LYS A 134 -6.50 0.53 -15.21
N ALA A 135 -6.95 0.10 -14.03
CA ALA A 135 -8.29 -0.40 -13.75
C ALA A 135 -8.99 0.57 -12.80
N VAL A 136 -10.24 0.92 -13.11
CA VAL A 136 -11.11 1.68 -12.19
C VAL A 136 -12.10 0.72 -11.57
N TRP A 137 -12.32 0.85 -10.27
CA TRP A 137 -13.15 -0.02 -9.45
C TRP A 137 -14.30 0.77 -8.85
N ASP A 138 -15.53 0.35 -9.14
CA ASP A 138 -16.73 0.94 -8.55
C ASP A 138 -17.10 0.19 -7.26
N PHE A 139 -17.42 0.92 -6.20
CA PHE A 139 -17.75 0.36 -4.89
C PHE A 139 -19.25 0.08 -4.75
N HIS A 140 -19.57 -1.14 -4.33
CA HIS A 140 -20.93 -1.64 -4.10
C HIS A 140 -21.02 -2.17 -2.67
N GLY A 141 -21.16 -1.27 -1.71
CA GLY A 141 -21.05 -1.60 -0.29
C GLY A 141 -19.64 -2.12 0.03
N GLN A 142 -19.51 -3.40 0.38
CA GLN A 142 -18.21 -4.03 0.66
C GLN A 142 -17.57 -4.70 -0.56
N GLN A 143 -18.23 -4.66 -1.73
CA GLN A 143 -17.74 -5.28 -2.96
C GLN A 143 -17.23 -4.26 -3.95
N ALA A 144 -16.32 -4.68 -4.83
CA ALA A 144 -15.90 -3.89 -5.99
C ALA A 144 -16.09 -4.67 -7.29
N THR A 145 -16.31 -3.93 -8.37
CA THR A 145 -16.29 -4.42 -9.76
C THR A 145 -15.51 -3.44 -10.62
N SER A 146 -14.85 -3.91 -11.68
CA SER A 146 -14.18 -3.03 -12.63
C SER A 146 -14.76 -3.19 -14.03
N ARG A 147 -15.09 -2.07 -14.68
CA ARG A 147 -15.42 -2.06 -16.12
C ARG A 147 -14.25 -2.49 -17.00
N HIS A 148 -13.01 -2.36 -16.48
CA HIS A 148 -11.77 -2.72 -17.15
C HIS A 148 -11.40 -4.21 -16.95
N ILE A 149 -12.06 -4.92 -16.03
CA ILE A 149 -11.83 -6.34 -15.75
C ILE A 149 -13.21 -7.04 -15.63
N PRO A 150 -13.89 -7.36 -16.74
CA PRO A 150 -15.22 -7.94 -16.71
C PRO A 150 -15.23 -9.40 -16.20
N GLY A 151 -16.29 -9.76 -15.47
CA GLY A 151 -16.47 -11.12 -14.93
C GLY A 151 -15.81 -11.35 -13.58
N VAL A 152 -15.34 -10.28 -12.91
CA VAL A 152 -14.91 -10.33 -11.51
C VAL A 152 -15.76 -9.45 -10.61
N ARG A 153 -16.02 -9.94 -9.40
CA ARG A 153 -16.65 -9.22 -8.29
C ARG A 153 -16.16 -9.83 -6.98
N TYR A 154 -15.68 -9.01 -6.06
CA TYR A 154 -15.19 -9.53 -4.78
C TYR A 154 -15.41 -8.55 -3.64
N THR A 155 -15.49 -9.11 -2.43
CA THR A 155 -15.48 -8.34 -1.18
C THR A 155 -14.07 -7.86 -0.93
N GLY A 156 -13.91 -6.55 -0.70
CA GLY A 156 -12.63 -5.94 -0.44
C GLY A 156 -12.04 -6.36 0.91
N ILE A 157 -10.73 -6.44 0.98
CA ILE A 157 -9.98 -6.60 2.23
C ILE A 157 -9.48 -5.21 2.68
N THR A 158 -10.38 -4.36 3.13
CA THR A 158 -10.06 -2.93 3.35
C THR A 158 -9.04 -2.73 4.47
N HIS A 159 -7.99 -1.96 4.20
CA HIS A 159 -6.85 -1.70 5.11
C HIS A 159 -6.18 -0.35 4.77
N PRO A 160 -5.42 0.27 5.68
CA PRO A 160 -4.42 1.27 5.32
C PRO A 160 -3.16 0.56 4.79
N GLY A 161 -2.65 0.99 3.63
CA GLY A 161 -1.30 0.64 3.15
C GLY A 161 -0.22 1.26 4.04
N LEU A 162 -0.47 2.50 4.46
CA LEU A 162 0.48 3.29 5.25
C LEU A 162 -0.06 3.74 6.60
N PHE A 163 0.51 3.23 7.69
CA PHE A 163 0.44 3.89 9.00
C PHE A 163 1.60 3.52 9.94
N GLY A 164 1.99 4.46 10.80
CA GLY A 164 3.11 4.28 11.73
C GLY A 164 3.43 5.54 12.54
N THR A 165 4.45 5.45 13.38
CA THR A 165 4.89 6.54 14.28
C THR A 165 6.06 7.32 13.69
N ALA A 166 6.32 8.55 14.14
CA ALA A 166 7.50 9.29 13.67
C ALA A 166 8.81 8.59 14.11
N PRO A 167 9.88 8.64 13.29
CA PRO A 167 11.18 8.13 13.67
C PRO A 167 11.87 9.03 14.70
N SER A 168 12.85 8.47 15.42
CA SER A 168 13.84 9.31 16.11
C SER A 168 14.81 9.96 15.10
N ALA A 169 15.48 11.04 15.49
CA ALA A 169 16.49 11.68 14.65
C ALA A 169 17.64 10.72 14.26
N GLU A 170 18.05 9.84 15.17
CA GLU A 170 19.07 8.82 14.91
C GLU A 170 18.58 7.81 13.86
N LEU A 171 17.34 7.34 13.98
CA LEU A 171 16.78 6.37 13.06
C LEU A 171 16.61 6.97 11.66
N LEU A 172 16.11 8.21 11.58
CA LEU A 172 16.02 8.96 10.32
C LEU A 172 17.39 9.09 9.64
N ALA A 173 18.43 9.47 10.39
CA ALA A 173 19.79 9.56 9.85
C ALA A 173 20.30 8.22 9.31
N ARG A 174 20.01 7.11 10.00
CA ARG A 174 20.36 5.75 9.55
C ARG A 174 19.62 5.35 8.28
N TRP A 175 18.34 5.70 8.16
CA TRP A 175 17.55 5.45 6.95
C TRP A 175 18.16 6.18 5.75
N ASN A 176 18.36 7.49 5.88
CA ASN A 176 18.95 8.31 4.81
C ASN A 176 20.33 7.78 4.40
N ALA A 177 21.19 7.42 5.36
CA ALA A 177 22.52 6.91 5.07
C ALA A 177 22.50 5.56 4.33
N ARG A 178 21.70 4.59 4.78
CA ARG A 178 21.69 3.25 4.17
C ARG A 178 20.99 3.23 2.80
N GLU A 179 19.97 4.06 2.62
CA GLU A 179 19.24 4.17 1.35
C GLU A 179 20.06 4.92 0.31
N GLN A 180 20.78 5.99 0.72
CA GLN A 180 21.75 6.65 -0.15
C GLN A 180 22.87 5.69 -0.57
N ALA A 181 23.41 4.90 0.37
CA ALA A 181 24.44 3.92 0.04
C ALA A 181 23.96 2.87 -0.98
N LEU A 182 22.68 2.48 -0.95
CA LEU A 182 22.09 1.61 -1.97
C LEU A 182 22.00 2.31 -3.33
N ILE A 183 21.52 3.57 -3.36
CA ILE A 183 21.46 4.38 -4.59
C ILE A 183 22.86 4.51 -5.21
N ASP A 184 23.89 4.75 -4.40
CA ASP A 184 25.28 4.93 -4.87
C ASP A 184 25.86 3.68 -5.55
N THR A 185 25.26 2.49 -5.35
CA THR A 185 25.68 1.26 -6.05
C THR A 185 25.30 1.25 -7.53
N ASP A 186 24.20 1.92 -7.90
CA ASP A 186 23.76 2.10 -9.29
C ASP A 186 22.85 3.36 -9.40
N PRO A 187 23.46 4.58 -9.39
CA PRO A 187 22.72 5.84 -9.23
C PRO A 187 21.89 6.24 -10.46
N HIS A 188 22.05 5.51 -11.57
CA HIS A 188 21.35 5.77 -12.83
C HIS A 188 20.39 4.62 -13.20
N ARG A 189 20.17 3.67 -12.29
CA ARG A 189 19.22 2.57 -12.50
C ARG A 189 17.81 3.09 -12.72
N VAL A 190 17.11 2.50 -13.69
CA VAL A 190 15.68 2.73 -13.93
C VAL A 190 14.92 1.39 -13.91
N PRO A 191 13.91 1.22 -13.04
CA PRO A 191 13.50 2.14 -11.97
C PRO A 191 14.58 2.34 -10.89
N ALA A 192 14.49 3.41 -10.12
CA ALA A 192 15.45 3.72 -9.05
C ALA A 192 15.45 2.64 -7.95
N LEU A 193 16.60 2.44 -7.29
CA LEU A 193 16.74 1.47 -6.18
C LEU A 193 16.09 1.94 -4.87
N ALA A 194 16.15 3.24 -4.60
CA ALA A 194 15.52 3.92 -3.49
C ALA A 194 15.35 5.40 -3.85
N LEU A 195 14.67 6.16 -2.99
CA LEU A 195 14.45 7.59 -3.18
C LEU A 195 15.09 8.36 -2.02
N PRO A 196 16.05 9.27 -2.28
CA PRO A 196 16.64 10.07 -1.21
C PRO A 196 15.60 11.08 -0.67
N PRO A 197 15.90 11.75 0.46
CA PRO A 197 15.17 12.96 0.83
C PRO A 197 15.04 13.91 -0.36
N LEU A 198 13.82 14.40 -0.59
CA LEU A 198 13.49 15.25 -1.74
C LEU A 198 12.65 16.42 -1.26
N ALA A 199 13.18 17.63 -1.48
CA ALA A 199 12.53 18.87 -1.07
C ALA A 199 11.33 19.22 -1.94
N ASP A 200 11.35 18.82 -3.22
CA ASP A 200 10.25 19.05 -4.14
C ASP A 200 8.97 18.40 -3.62
N ASN A 201 7.90 19.19 -3.63
CA ASN A 201 6.58 18.84 -3.11
C ASN A 201 6.55 18.35 -1.66
N ALA A 202 7.60 18.56 -0.87
CA ALA A 202 7.58 18.25 0.55
C ALA A 202 6.48 19.04 1.27
N LEU A 203 5.76 18.34 2.14
CA LEU A 203 4.71 18.87 3.00
C LEU A 203 5.02 18.44 4.43
N ALA A 204 5.09 19.43 5.32
CA ALA A 204 5.61 19.29 6.67
C ALA A 204 4.55 19.62 7.75
N GLY A 205 3.26 19.40 7.45
CA GLY A 205 2.16 19.76 8.34
C GLY A 205 2.13 21.25 8.63
N THR A 206 2.00 21.59 9.92
CA THR A 206 1.97 22.98 10.42
C THR A 206 3.33 23.49 10.88
N ALA A 207 4.44 22.88 10.42
CA ALA A 207 5.78 23.35 10.72
C ALA A 207 5.98 24.81 10.31
N SER A 208 6.73 25.58 11.12
CA SER A 208 7.18 26.91 10.71
C SER A 208 8.13 26.81 9.52
N ASP A 209 8.28 27.89 8.75
CA ASP A 209 9.09 27.90 7.51
C ASP A 209 10.52 27.34 7.71
N ASP A 210 11.20 27.69 8.80
CA ASP A 210 12.55 27.19 9.08
C ASP A 210 12.57 25.69 9.37
N VAL A 211 11.59 25.20 10.12
CA VAL A 211 11.47 23.77 10.43
C VAL A 211 11.05 23.00 9.19
N GLY A 212 10.09 23.52 8.42
CA GLY A 212 9.62 22.96 7.17
C GLY A 212 10.73 22.83 6.12
N ARG A 213 11.62 23.82 6.00
CA ARG A 213 12.80 23.74 5.11
C ARG A 213 13.77 22.63 5.50
N ARG A 214 13.98 22.40 6.80
CA ARG A 214 14.81 21.28 7.27
C ARG A 214 14.14 19.94 6.98
N ILE A 215 12.86 19.80 7.32
CA ILE A 215 12.07 18.60 7.03
C ILE A 215 12.08 18.28 5.53
N ALA A 216 11.97 19.30 4.66
CA ALA A 216 12.05 19.10 3.22
C ALA A 216 13.44 18.60 2.76
N ALA A 217 14.51 19.07 3.39
CA ALA A 217 15.88 18.70 3.03
C ALA A 217 16.32 17.32 3.54
N GLU A 218 15.85 16.91 4.73
CA GLU A 218 16.33 15.69 5.40
C GLU A 218 15.24 14.65 5.70
N GLY A 219 13.97 15.00 5.56
CA GLY A 219 12.84 14.11 5.81
C GLY A 219 12.81 12.97 4.80
N ALA A 220 12.71 11.74 5.31
CA ALA A 220 12.69 10.56 4.47
C ALA A 220 11.38 10.48 3.67
N ARG A 221 11.46 9.97 2.44
CA ARG A 221 10.28 9.63 1.65
C ARG A 221 9.46 8.56 2.38
N THR A 222 8.14 8.63 2.26
CA THR A 222 7.22 7.69 2.92
C THR A 222 7.07 6.37 2.17
N VAL A 223 7.73 6.21 1.02
CA VAL A 223 7.56 5.07 0.09
C VAL A 223 7.90 3.69 0.68
N PRO A 224 9.06 3.44 1.31
CA PRO A 224 9.35 2.10 1.79
C PRO A 224 8.83 1.86 3.21
N ALA A 225 8.43 0.62 3.48
CA ALA A 225 8.30 0.05 4.82
C ALA A 225 9.59 0.24 5.63
N ARG A 226 9.47 0.65 6.90
CA ARG A 226 10.60 0.74 7.82
C ARG A 226 10.24 0.27 9.22
N GLU A 227 11.22 0.38 10.12
CA GLU A 227 11.16 -0.03 11.52
C GLU A 227 10.02 0.63 12.33
N ASN A 228 9.58 1.83 11.93
CA ASN A 228 8.52 2.59 12.58
C ASN A 228 7.10 2.16 12.14
N GLY A 229 6.97 1.20 11.22
CA GLY A 229 5.77 1.06 10.41
C GLY A 229 5.93 1.72 9.05
N GLY A 230 4.98 2.58 8.72
CA GLY A 230 4.96 3.28 7.45
C GLY A 230 4.27 2.43 6.39
N ASN A 231 4.84 2.41 5.17
CA ASN A 231 4.21 1.81 4.00
C ASN A 231 4.44 0.31 3.98
N HIS A 232 3.66 -0.41 4.76
CA HIS A 232 3.81 -1.85 4.92
C HIS A 232 3.00 -2.63 3.89
N ASP A 233 1.90 -2.04 3.39
CA ASP A 233 1.02 -2.65 2.40
C ASP A 233 0.59 -4.06 2.81
N ILE A 234 0.35 -4.22 4.11
CA ILE A 234 -0.15 -5.47 4.70
C ILE A 234 -1.66 -5.45 4.61
N LYS A 235 -2.20 -6.18 3.63
CA LYS A 235 -3.65 -6.32 3.43
C LYS A 235 -4.40 -6.81 4.67
N ASN A 236 -3.71 -7.44 5.62
CA ASN A 236 -4.29 -7.95 6.85
C ASN A 236 -4.52 -6.88 7.94
N PHE A 237 -4.11 -5.63 7.75
CA PHE A 237 -4.46 -4.48 8.60
C PHE A 237 -5.93 -4.05 8.45
N THR A 238 -6.82 -5.03 8.58
CA THR A 238 -8.26 -4.85 8.44
C THR A 238 -8.90 -4.33 9.71
N ARG A 239 -10.18 -3.98 9.63
CA ARG A 239 -11.00 -3.72 10.83
C ARG A 239 -10.86 -4.85 11.86
N GLY A 240 -10.75 -4.45 13.12
CA GLY A 240 -10.48 -5.32 14.25
C GLY A 240 -9.00 -5.65 14.46
N SER A 241 -8.08 -5.16 13.61
CA SER A 241 -6.65 -5.36 13.83
C SER A 241 -6.17 -4.56 15.04
N ARG A 242 -5.20 -5.12 15.76
CA ARG A 242 -4.46 -4.44 16.83
C ARG A 242 -2.98 -4.43 16.50
N VAL A 243 -2.38 -3.26 16.37
CA VAL A 243 -0.97 -3.09 16.04
C VAL A 243 -0.22 -2.47 17.22
N PHE A 244 1.01 -2.89 17.42
CA PHE A 244 1.89 -2.44 18.50
C PHE A 244 3.12 -1.78 17.88
N TYR A 245 3.11 -0.45 17.82
CA TYR A 245 4.21 0.32 17.24
C TYR A 245 5.27 0.69 18.27
N PRO A 246 6.56 0.62 17.91
CA PRO A 246 7.62 1.17 18.74
C PRO A 246 7.47 2.70 18.85
N VAL A 247 7.44 3.24 20.06
CA VAL A 247 7.48 4.69 20.28
C VAL A 247 8.94 5.14 20.24
N LEU A 248 9.25 6.07 19.33
CA LEU A 248 10.62 6.50 19.03
C LEU A 248 10.87 7.98 19.38
N VAL A 249 9.80 8.75 19.58
CA VAL A 249 9.81 10.16 19.98
C VAL A 249 8.69 10.43 20.99
N PRO A 250 8.79 11.49 21.81
CA PRO A 250 7.70 11.91 22.68
C PRO A 250 6.40 12.11 21.90
N GLY A 251 5.29 11.60 22.45
CA GLY A 251 3.98 11.66 21.82
C GLY A 251 3.74 10.63 20.72
N ALA A 252 4.73 9.79 20.35
CA ALA A 252 4.71 8.82 19.26
C ALA A 252 4.53 9.40 17.84
N LEU A 253 3.68 10.43 17.67
CA LEU A 253 3.38 11.11 16.41
C LEU A 253 2.90 10.11 15.36
N LEU A 254 1.72 9.52 15.61
CA LEU A 254 1.08 8.54 14.74
C LEU A 254 0.50 9.22 13.49
N SER A 255 0.79 8.70 12.31
CA SER A 255 0.19 9.14 11.06
C SER A 255 -0.32 7.96 10.25
N GLY A 256 -1.32 8.20 9.40
CA GLY A 256 -1.88 7.20 8.50
C GLY A 256 -2.49 7.81 7.24
N GLY A 257 -2.64 7.00 6.21
CA GLY A 257 -3.20 7.39 4.92
C GLY A 257 -3.21 6.18 3.99
N ASP A 258 -3.19 6.44 2.68
CA ASP A 258 -2.96 5.40 1.68
C ASP A 258 -3.96 4.24 1.81
N LEU A 259 -5.25 4.57 1.70
CA LEU A 259 -6.29 3.61 2.01
C LEU A 259 -6.55 2.71 0.83
N HIS A 260 -6.62 1.42 1.11
CA HIS A 260 -6.85 0.39 0.12
C HIS A 260 -8.22 -0.23 0.35
N PHE A 261 -9.09 -0.17 -0.67
CA PHE A 261 -10.33 -0.93 -0.64
C PHE A 261 -10.05 -2.44 -0.65
N SER A 262 -9.03 -2.87 -1.39
CA SER A 262 -8.54 -4.25 -1.47
C SER A 262 -7.14 -4.28 -2.08
N GLN A 263 -6.34 -5.31 -1.77
CA GLN A 263 -5.00 -5.50 -2.33
C GLN A 263 -4.65 -6.99 -2.40
N GLY A 264 -3.80 -7.37 -3.35
CA GLY A 264 -3.12 -8.66 -3.37
C GLY A 264 -1.80 -8.67 -2.59
N ASP A 265 -1.37 -9.84 -2.11
CA ASP A 265 -0.06 -9.92 -1.43
C ASP A 265 1.10 -9.53 -2.33
N GLY A 266 1.99 -8.72 -1.76
CA GLY A 266 3.15 -8.15 -2.43
C GLY A 266 2.84 -6.94 -3.30
N GLU A 267 1.56 -6.53 -3.39
CA GLU A 267 1.14 -5.32 -4.08
C GLU A 267 1.81 -5.17 -5.45
N ILE A 268 1.81 -6.25 -6.22
CA ILE A 268 2.80 -6.45 -7.28
C ILE A 268 2.78 -5.36 -8.36
N THR A 269 1.66 -4.65 -8.50
CA THR A 269 1.46 -3.57 -9.46
C THR A 269 2.09 -2.23 -9.07
N PHE A 270 2.50 -2.05 -7.80
CA PHE A 270 3.09 -0.85 -7.17
C PHE A 270 2.24 0.43 -7.19
N CYS A 271 1.60 0.78 -8.30
CA CYS A 271 0.46 1.73 -8.28
C CYS A 271 -0.78 0.95 -7.81
N GLY A 272 -0.68 0.39 -6.64
CA GLY A 272 -1.30 -0.87 -6.28
C GLY A 272 -2.30 -0.73 -5.18
N ALA A 273 -2.84 -1.88 -4.82
CA ALA A 273 -4.18 -2.00 -4.25
C ALA A 273 -5.27 -1.36 -5.14
N ILE A 274 -6.49 -1.31 -4.60
CA ILE A 274 -7.55 -0.42 -5.06
C ILE A 274 -7.48 0.83 -4.18
N GLU A 275 -6.81 1.84 -4.70
CA GLU A 275 -6.50 3.10 -4.03
C GLU A 275 -7.74 3.95 -3.80
N MET A 276 -7.80 4.59 -2.62
CA MET A 276 -8.90 5.49 -2.27
C MET A 276 -8.53 6.53 -1.19
N GLY A 277 -9.21 7.67 -1.21
CA GLY A 277 -9.43 8.47 -0.01
C GLY A 277 -10.52 7.85 0.89
N GLY A 278 -10.65 8.33 2.12
CA GLY A 278 -11.64 7.75 3.05
C GLY A 278 -11.43 8.13 4.51
N PHE A 279 -11.64 7.17 5.40
CA PHE A 279 -11.46 7.37 6.84
C PHE A 279 -10.89 6.12 7.53
N ILE A 280 -10.28 6.34 8.68
CA ILE A 280 -9.93 5.31 9.66
C ILE A 280 -10.46 5.73 11.03
N ASP A 281 -11.20 4.84 11.68
CA ASP A 281 -11.58 4.94 13.08
C ASP A 281 -10.57 4.15 13.92
N LEU A 282 -9.95 4.83 14.87
CA LEU A 282 -8.83 4.32 15.66
C LEU A 282 -9.16 4.35 17.14
N HIS A 283 -8.65 3.37 17.89
CA HIS A 283 -8.42 3.48 19.33
C HIS A 283 -6.92 3.41 19.60
N VAL A 284 -6.42 4.21 20.56
CA VAL A 284 -5.01 4.21 20.94
C VAL A 284 -4.81 4.02 22.44
N ASP A 285 -3.79 3.27 22.83
CA ASP A 285 -3.35 3.10 24.22
C ASP A 285 -1.83 2.90 24.30
N LEU A 286 -1.26 2.80 25.50
CA LEU A 286 0.18 2.68 25.71
C LEU A 286 0.53 1.47 26.56
N ILE A 287 1.59 0.77 26.15
CA ILE A 287 2.31 -0.17 27.02
C ILE A 287 3.63 0.49 27.40
N LYS A 288 3.70 1.01 28.63
CA LYS A 288 4.90 1.68 29.13
C LYS A 288 6.10 0.73 29.16
N GLY A 289 7.21 1.14 28.56
CA GLY A 289 8.41 0.30 28.37
C GLY A 289 8.15 -0.98 27.57
N GLY A 290 7.13 -0.97 26.70
CA GLY A 290 6.68 -2.14 25.96
C GLY A 290 7.73 -2.74 25.02
N MET A 291 8.60 -1.90 24.44
CA MET A 291 9.61 -2.38 23.49
C MET A 291 10.58 -3.36 24.15
N GLU A 292 11.07 -3.03 25.35
CA GLU A 292 11.95 -3.92 26.12
C GLU A 292 11.21 -5.15 26.63
N LYS A 293 10.01 -4.96 27.21
CA LYS A 293 9.20 -6.05 27.79
C LYS A 293 8.89 -7.17 26.80
N TYR A 294 8.66 -6.82 25.52
CA TYR A 294 8.25 -7.77 24.49
C TYR A 294 9.30 -7.97 23.39
N GLY A 295 10.46 -7.32 23.48
CA GLY A 295 11.49 -7.39 22.43
C GLY A 295 11.08 -6.76 21.10
N VAL A 296 10.09 -5.87 21.10
CA VAL A 296 9.55 -5.19 19.91
C VAL A 296 10.34 -3.90 19.70
N THR A 297 11.60 -4.02 19.31
CA THR A 297 12.53 -2.88 19.16
C THR A 297 12.83 -2.52 17.72
N THR A 298 12.55 -3.42 16.78
CA THR A 298 12.96 -3.28 15.39
C THR A 298 11.78 -3.03 14.46
N ASN A 299 10.69 -3.80 14.57
CA ASN A 299 9.52 -3.66 13.71
C ASN A 299 8.25 -3.81 14.57
N PRO A 300 7.11 -3.23 14.17
CA PRO A 300 5.85 -3.46 14.86
C PRO A 300 5.44 -4.93 14.78
N ILE A 301 4.59 -5.32 15.73
CA ILE A 301 3.87 -6.60 15.69
C ILE A 301 2.37 -6.31 15.65
N PHE A 302 1.57 -7.25 15.16
CA PHE A 302 0.13 -7.05 15.10
C PHE A 302 -0.66 -8.34 15.27
N MET A 303 -1.91 -8.16 15.68
CA MET A 303 -2.97 -9.15 15.62
C MET A 303 -3.85 -8.79 14.41
N PRO A 304 -4.00 -9.67 13.41
CA PRO A 304 -4.86 -9.40 12.26
C PRO A 304 -6.31 -9.16 12.65
N GLY A 305 -7.00 -8.37 11.84
CA GLY A 305 -8.42 -8.10 12.03
C GLY A 305 -9.29 -9.33 11.86
N ASN A 306 -10.49 -9.27 12.46
CA ASN A 306 -11.41 -10.40 12.57
C ASN A 306 -12.58 -10.34 11.57
N VAL A 307 -12.57 -9.40 10.62
CA VAL A 307 -13.63 -9.21 9.62
C VAL A 307 -13.13 -9.27 8.16
N ALA A 308 -11.96 -9.84 7.91
CA ALA A 308 -11.45 -10.04 6.54
C ALA A 308 -12.37 -10.96 5.71
N PRO A 309 -12.49 -10.74 4.38
CA PRO A 309 -13.27 -11.60 3.51
C PRO A 309 -12.76 -13.05 3.56
N GLN A 310 -13.68 -14.00 3.61
CA GLN A 310 -13.37 -15.43 3.74
C GLN A 310 -13.53 -16.12 2.39
N TYR A 311 -12.43 -16.32 1.67
CA TYR A 311 -12.38 -17.19 0.50
C TYR A 311 -11.84 -18.57 0.91
N THR A 312 -12.52 -19.63 0.50
CA THR A 312 -12.19 -21.02 0.92
C THR A 312 -11.64 -21.88 -0.21
N GLU A 313 -11.86 -21.49 -1.46
CA GLU A 313 -11.44 -22.25 -2.64
C GLU A 313 -10.48 -21.41 -3.50
N PHE A 314 -9.28 -21.95 -3.71
CA PHE A 314 -8.21 -21.28 -4.45
C PHE A 314 -7.70 -22.19 -5.56
N ILE A 315 -7.30 -21.59 -6.68
CA ILE A 315 -6.32 -22.19 -7.57
C ILE A 315 -4.96 -21.56 -7.25
N SER A 316 -3.92 -22.39 -7.16
CA SER A 316 -2.59 -21.94 -6.73
C SER A 316 -1.55 -22.16 -7.81
N PHE A 317 -0.66 -21.18 -7.95
CA PHE A 317 0.41 -21.15 -8.93
C PHE A 317 1.75 -21.19 -8.21
N VAL A 318 2.67 -22.01 -8.71
CA VAL A 318 3.98 -22.24 -8.09
C VAL A 318 5.05 -21.53 -8.90
N GLY A 319 6.03 -20.94 -8.23
CA GLY A 319 7.24 -20.43 -8.86
C GLY A 319 8.48 -20.78 -8.03
N ILE A 320 9.61 -20.86 -8.71
CA ILE A 320 10.92 -21.22 -8.14
C ILE A 320 11.98 -20.19 -8.53
N SER A 321 13.13 -20.19 -7.85
CA SER A 321 14.27 -19.29 -8.09
C SER A 321 15.06 -19.61 -9.36
N VAL A 322 14.37 -19.71 -10.50
CA VAL A 322 14.98 -19.94 -11.82
C VAL A 322 14.54 -18.85 -12.78
N ASP A 323 15.50 -18.22 -13.45
CA ASP A 323 15.22 -17.40 -14.63
C ASP A 323 14.97 -18.34 -15.81
N HIS A 324 13.73 -18.42 -16.26
CA HIS A 324 13.32 -19.28 -17.36
C HIS A 324 13.64 -18.71 -18.75
N GLU A 325 14.01 -17.43 -18.87
CA GLU A 325 14.44 -16.84 -20.14
C GLU A 325 15.88 -17.22 -20.45
N THR A 326 16.74 -17.26 -19.42
CA THR A 326 18.17 -17.57 -19.54
C THR A 326 18.53 -18.98 -19.08
N ASP A 327 17.56 -19.74 -18.53
CA ASP A 327 17.74 -21.07 -17.93
C ASP A 327 18.83 -21.07 -16.82
N THR A 328 18.77 -20.06 -15.93
CA THR A 328 19.77 -19.83 -14.87
C THR A 328 19.16 -19.95 -13.48
N ASN A 329 19.83 -20.70 -12.58
CA ASN A 329 19.44 -20.78 -11.16
C ASN A 329 19.89 -19.58 -10.35
N HIS A 330 19.00 -19.07 -9.51
CA HIS A 330 19.28 -18.10 -8.46
C HIS A 330 19.21 -18.78 -7.09
N TYR A 331 20.17 -18.50 -6.22
CA TYR A 331 20.27 -19.18 -4.93
C TYR A 331 19.26 -18.63 -3.91
N LEU A 332 18.25 -19.44 -3.58
CA LEU A 332 17.20 -19.15 -2.60
C LEU A 332 16.52 -17.78 -2.79
N ASP A 333 16.33 -17.37 -4.05
CA ASP A 333 15.72 -16.09 -4.41
C ASP A 333 14.19 -16.20 -4.38
N ALA A 334 13.60 -15.82 -3.24
CA ALA A 334 12.16 -15.80 -3.03
C ALA A 334 11.42 -14.76 -3.89
N THR A 335 12.10 -13.67 -4.23
CA THR A 335 11.57 -12.60 -5.09
C THR A 335 11.35 -13.13 -6.50
N MET A 336 12.34 -13.79 -7.07
CA MET A 336 12.23 -14.48 -8.36
C MET A 336 11.20 -15.60 -8.31
N ALA A 337 11.19 -16.40 -7.26
CA ALA A 337 10.19 -17.45 -7.09
C ALA A 337 8.76 -16.89 -7.10
N TYR A 338 8.52 -15.75 -6.43
CA TYR A 338 7.19 -15.14 -6.42
C TYR A 338 6.84 -14.48 -7.76
N ARG A 339 7.82 -13.87 -8.45
CA ARG A 339 7.67 -13.37 -9.83
C ARG A 339 7.15 -14.47 -10.76
N ASN A 340 7.79 -15.64 -10.73
CA ASN A 340 7.41 -16.78 -11.55
C ASN A 340 6.01 -17.31 -11.20
N ALA A 341 5.64 -17.34 -9.92
CA ALA A 341 4.28 -17.72 -9.51
C ALA A 341 3.22 -16.75 -10.07
N CYS A 342 3.50 -15.44 -10.05
CA CYS A 342 2.64 -14.41 -10.62
C CYS A 342 2.52 -14.54 -12.15
N LEU A 343 3.64 -14.72 -12.86
CA LEU A 343 3.64 -14.90 -14.31
C LEU A 343 2.86 -16.16 -14.74
N ASN A 344 2.97 -17.25 -13.97
CA ASN A 344 2.18 -18.45 -14.21
C ASN A 344 0.66 -18.20 -14.05
N ALA A 345 0.27 -17.39 -13.07
CA ALA A 345 -1.13 -16.98 -12.89
C ALA A 345 -1.62 -16.08 -14.04
N VAL A 346 -0.79 -15.15 -14.50
CA VAL A 346 -1.08 -14.30 -15.66
C VAL A 346 -1.31 -15.13 -16.93
N GLU A 347 -0.40 -16.06 -17.24
CA GLU A 347 -0.55 -16.94 -18.39
C GLU A 347 -1.79 -17.83 -18.29
N TYR A 348 -2.13 -18.31 -17.10
CA TYR A 348 -3.36 -19.06 -16.88
C TYR A 348 -4.61 -18.24 -17.18
N LEU A 349 -4.70 -17.01 -16.65
CA LEU A 349 -5.84 -16.12 -16.86
C LEU A 349 -6.02 -15.72 -18.34
N LYS A 350 -4.92 -15.58 -19.10
CA LYS A 350 -4.97 -15.34 -20.55
C LYS A 350 -5.70 -16.44 -21.32
N THR A 351 -5.71 -17.67 -20.81
CA THR A 351 -6.45 -18.78 -21.43
C THR A 351 -7.98 -18.62 -21.35
N PHE A 352 -8.48 -17.81 -20.41
CA PHE A 352 -9.91 -17.45 -20.27
C PHE A 352 -10.28 -16.15 -20.97
N GLY A 353 -9.31 -15.51 -21.64
CA GLY A 353 -9.52 -14.36 -22.52
C GLY A 353 -9.15 -12.99 -21.96
N TYR A 354 -8.61 -12.93 -20.73
CA TYR A 354 -8.01 -11.70 -20.22
C TYR A 354 -6.75 -11.33 -21.01
N SER A 355 -6.45 -10.04 -21.10
CA SER A 355 -5.12 -9.56 -21.46
C SER A 355 -4.13 -9.82 -20.31
N GLY A 356 -2.82 -9.70 -20.59
CA GLY A 356 -1.81 -9.86 -19.53
C GLY A 356 -1.90 -8.73 -18.50
N GLU A 357 -2.21 -7.53 -18.98
CA GLU A 357 -2.37 -6.31 -18.22
C GLU A 357 -3.58 -6.39 -17.28
N GLN A 358 -4.72 -6.89 -17.78
CA GLN A 358 -5.90 -7.16 -16.95
C GLN A 358 -5.61 -8.18 -15.85
N ALA A 359 -4.91 -9.27 -16.19
CA ALA A 359 -4.52 -10.28 -15.21
C ALA A 359 -3.59 -9.67 -14.14
N TYR A 360 -2.60 -8.87 -14.54
CA TYR A 360 -1.68 -8.23 -13.61
C TYR A 360 -2.38 -7.22 -12.68
N LEU A 361 -3.23 -6.34 -13.23
CA LEU A 361 -4.07 -5.42 -12.45
C LEU A 361 -4.98 -6.17 -11.46
N LEU A 362 -5.56 -7.30 -11.87
CA LEU A 362 -6.37 -8.14 -11.00
C LEU A 362 -5.55 -8.73 -9.85
N LEU A 363 -4.35 -9.24 -10.12
CA LEU A 363 -3.48 -9.83 -9.09
C LEU A 363 -2.97 -8.80 -8.07
N GLY A 364 -2.81 -7.53 -8.46
CA GLY A 364 -2.46 -6.43 -7.55
C GLY A 364 -3.60 -5.97 -6.64
N SER A 365 -4.86 -6.20 -7.04
CA SER A 365 -6.05 -5.60 -6.41
C SER A 365 -6.97 -6.61 -5.70
N ALA A 366 -7.10 -7.82 -6.26
CA ALA A 366 -7.86 -8.88 -5.64
C ALA A 366 -7.13 -9.43 -4.40
N PRO A 367 -7.85 -9.92 -3.38
CA PRO A 367 -7.25 -10.47 -2.16
C PRO A 367 -6.64 -11.87 -2.41
N ILE A 368 -5.62 -11.93 -3.27
CA ILE A 368 -4.79 -13.12 -3.50
C ILE A 368 -3.86 -13.35 -2.31
N GLU A 369 -3.45 -14.60 -2.11
CA GLU A 369 -2.45 -14.94 -1.09
C GLU A 369 -1.10 -15.26 -1.74
N GLY A 370 -0.06 -14.58 -1.29
CA GLY A 370 1.32 -14.84 -1.65
C GLY A 370 2.00 -15.55 -0.49
N ARG A 371 2.59 -16.71 -0.73
CA ARG A 371 3.26 -17.49 0.31
C ARG A 371 4.68 -17.83 -0.08
N LEU A 372 5.61 -17.58 0.84
CA LEU A 372 6.91 -18.23 0.84
C LEU A 372 6.71 -19.67 1.32
N SER A 373 6.46 -20.59 0.39
CA SER A 373 6.14 -21.99 0.70
C SER A 373 7.36 -22.75 1.22
N GLY A 374 8.55 -22.50 0.67
CA GLY A 374 9.80 -23.10 1.14
C GLY A 374 10.99 -22.20 0.79
N VAL A 375 11.87 -21.96 1.76
CA VAL A 375 13.02 -21.03 1.61
C VAL A 375 14.35 -21.66 2.00
N VAL A 376 14.41 -22.99 2.04
CA VAL A 376 15.57 -23.75 2.57
C VAL A 376 16.09 -24.82 1.63
N ASP A 377 15.28 -25.27 0.67
CA ASP A 377 15.60 -26.39 -0.21
C ASP A 377 16.49 -25.94 -1.36
N ILE A 378 17.81 -26.03 -1.16
CA ILE A 378 18.77 -25.57 -2.15
C ILE A 378 18.62 -26.32 -3.51
N PRO A 379 18.77 -25.61 -4.65
CA PRO A 379 19.09 -24.18 -4.75
C PRO A 379 17.87 -23.25 -4.74
N ASN A 380 16.64 -23.76 -4.80
CA ASN A 380 15.46 -22.97 -5.16
C ASN A 380 14.58 -22.63 -3.95
N ALA A 381 14.31 -21.36 -3.73
CA ALA A 381 13.12 -20.99 -2.98
C ALA A 381 11.87 -21.38 -3.78
N CYS A 382 10.78 -21.62 -3.08
CA CYS A 382 9.46 -21.95 -3.63
C CYS A 382 8.46 -20.94 -3.07
N SER A 383 7.85 -20.18 -3.97
CA SER A 383 6.77 -19.25 -3.65
C SER A 383 5.51 -19.65 -4.39
N THR A 384 4.37 -19.33 -3.82
CA THR A 384 3.07 -19.70 -4.37
C THR A 384 2.09 -18.55 -4.30
N LEU A 385 1.34 -18.33 -5.38
CA LEU A 385 0.23 -17.39 -5.45
C LEU A 385 -1.09 -18.16 -5.41
N TYR A 386 -2.04 -17.78 -4.54
CA TYR A 386 -3.36 -18.38 -4.43
C TYR A 386 -4.39 -17.38 -4.92
N LEU A 387 -5.07 -17.73 -6.02
CA LEU A 387 -6.13 -16.94 -6.61
C LEU A 387 -7.49 -17.48 -6.14
N PRO A 388 -8.28 -16.70 -5.38
CA PRO A 388 -9.60 -17.14 -4.93
C PRO A 388 -10.54 -17.31 -6.13
N THR A 389 -11.05 -18.52 -6.32
CA THR A 389 -11.88 -18.85 -7.50
C THR A 389 -13.27 -18.20 -7.43
N ALA A 390 -13.76 -17.90 -6.22
CA ALA A 390 -15.07 -17.32 -5.99
C ALA A 390 -15.19 -15.84 -6.40
N ILE A 391 -14.10 -15.17 -6.81
CA ILE A 391 -14.16 -13.79 -7.30
C ILE A 391 -14.65 -13.70 -8.74
N PHE A 392 -14.69 -14.82 -9.47
CA PHE A 392 -15.11 -14.90 -10.87
C PHE A 392 -16.58 -15.33 -10.96
N ASP A 393 -17.33 -14.74 -11.90
CA ASP A 393 -18.71 -15.16 -12.19
C ASP A 393 -18.82 -16.39 -13.12
N PHE A 394 -17.67 -16.99 -13.43
CA PHE A 394 -17.50 -18.19 -14.26
C PHE A 394 -16.45 -19.12 -13.64
N ASP A 395 -16.50 -20.40 -14.00
CA ASP A 395 -15.58 -21.40 -13.46
C ASP A 395 -14.20 -21.30 -14.13
N ILE A 396 -13.18 -21.00 -13.33
CA ILE A 396 -11.78 -20.98 -13.76
C ILE A 396 -11.02 -22.26 -13.40
N ARG A 397 -11.68 -23.31 -12.88
CA ARG A 397 -10.99 -24.55 -12.49
C ARG A 397 -10.62 -25.38 -13.73
N PRO A 398 -9.48 -26.10 -13.71
CA PRO A 398 -9.10 -26.99 -14.80
C PRO A 398 -10.13 -28.12 -14.98
N THR A 399 -10.53 -28.37 -16.22
CA THR A 399 -11.38 -29.50 -16.60
C THR A 399 -10.77 -30.22 -17.81
N ALA A 400 -11.21 -31.45 -18.08
CA ALA A 400 -10.77 -32.22 -19.26
C ALA A 400 -11.12 -31.53 -20.59
N GLU A 401 -12.10 -30.63 -20.59
CA GLU A 401 -12.56 -29.88 -21.77
C GLU A 401 -11.68 -28.66 -22.08
N GLY A 402 -10.80 -28.27 -21.15
CA GLY A 402 -9.98 -27.07 -21.25
C GLY A 402 -10.73 -25.77 -20.90
N PRO A 403 -10.04 -24.63 -20.96
CA PRO A 403 -10.61 -23.33 -20.61
C PRO A 403 -11.60 -22.84 -21.69
N ARG A 404 -12.68 -22.19 -21.25
CA ARG A 404 -13.63 -21.52 -22.15
C ARG A 404 -13.24 -20.05 -22.27
N LYS A 405 -12.64 -19.70 -23.41
CA LYS A 405 -12.24 -18.32 -23.71
C LYS A 405 -13.47 -17.46 -24.00
N ALA A 406 -13.52 -16.27 -23.41
CA ALA A 406 -14.51 -15.23 -23.71
C ALA A 406 -13.79 -13.91 -24.03
N ASP A 407 -14.48 -12.98 -24.67
CA ASP A 407 -13.98 -11.61 -24.80
C ASP A 407 -14.08 -10.91 -23.42
N ARG A 408 -12.95 -10.43 -22.92
CA ARG A 408 -12.84 -9.73 -21.62
C ARG A 408 -12.61 -8.23 -21.79
N GLY A 409 -12.78 -7.67 -22.99
CA GLY A 409 -12.51 -6.25 -23.23
C GLY A 409 -11.04 -5.91 -22.99
N GLN A 410 -10.78 -4.70 -22.49
CA GLN A 410 -9.43 -4.19 -22.27
C GLN A 410 -9.41 -3.23 -21.07
N CYS A 411 -8.26 -3.14 -20.40
CA CYS A 411 -8.03 -2.12 -19.37
C CYS A 411 -7.69 -0.76 -19.98
N ALA A 412 -7.64 0.29 -19.16
CA ALA A 412 -7.10 1.57 -19.65
C ALA A 412 -5.60 1.43 -19.93
N VAL A 413 -5.18 1.98 -21.06
CA VAL A 413 -3.79 1.96 -21.58
C VAL A 413 -3.32 3.39 -21.84
N THR A 414 -2.02 3.58 -21.98
CA THR A 414 -1.44 4.83 -22.48
C THR A 414 -1.68 4.97 -23.99
N SER A 415 -1.71 6.22 -24.45
CA SER A 415 -1.88 6.59 -25.87
C SER A 415 -0.64 7.22 -26.47
#